data_AF-A0A442H882-F1
#
_entry.id   AF-A0A442H882-F1
#
_cell.length_a   1.000
_cell.length_b   1.000
_cell.length_c   1.000
_cell.angle_alpha   90.00
_cell.angle_beta   90.00
_cell.angle_gamma   90.00
#
_symmetry.space_group_name_H-M   'P 1'
#
loop_
_entity.id
_entity.type
_entity.pdbx_description
1 polymer ?
#
loop_
_entity_poly.entity_id
_entity_poly.type
_entity_poly.pdbx_seq_one_letter_code
_entity_poly.pdbx_strand_id
1 'polypeptide(L)'
;MDDIQRRRLERIAWNHAASTRNDEERWSFAFKTPGAVGYFFCPFSEIAEFDGDLDGLNLSWEPERVTEIEDGGDLTPEEFAEWRRAYCDQQVEAGADSIWPVWIVPIRLEGQIADYATFLSQQEDPSLGGVYDTIEQAEKVLSEQGALKRS
;
A
#
# COMPACT_ATOMS: atom_id res chain seq x y z
N MET A 1 13.34 -9.95 14.07
CA MET A 1 12.90 -9.31 15.32
C MET A 1 12.09 -10.27 16.20
N ASP A 2 12.34 -10.34 17.51
CA ASP A 2 11.50 -11.13 18.43
C ASP A 2 10.15 -10.45 18.74
N ASP A 3 9.18 -11.23 19.25
CA ASP A 3 7.81 -10.76 19.49
C ASP A 3 7.71 -9.69 20.58
N ILE A 4 8.61 -9.69 21.57
CA ILE A 4 8.59 -8.71 22.67
C ILE A 4 9.04 -7.34 22.14
N GLN A 5 10.12 -7.32 21.36
CA GLN A 5 10.62 -6.13 20.71
C GLN A 5 9.57 -5.57 19.74
N ARG A 6 8.94 -6.43 18.92
CA ARG A 6 7.89 -6.02 17.98
C ARG A 6 6.72 -5.32 18.69
N ARG A 7 6.16 -5.94 19.73
CA ARG A 7 5.05 -5.33 20.51
C ARG A 7 5.43 -4.01 21.17
N ARG A 8 6.69 -3.87 21.60
CA ARG A 8 7.18 -2.60 22.15
C ARG A 8 7.19 -1.51 21.08
N LEU A 9 7.67 -1.82 19.88
CA LEU A 9 7.73 -0.90 18.75
C LEU A 9 6.34 -0.52 18.23
N GLU A 10 5.42 -1.48 18.12
CA GLU A 10 4.02 -1.24 17.80
C GLU A 10 3.38 -0.24 18.77
N ARG A 11 3.65 -0.39 20.08
CA ARG A 11 3.17 0.56 21.09
C ARG A 11 3.78 1.95 20.93
N ILE A 12 5.06 2.03 20.58
CA ILE A 12 5.73 3.32 20.33
C ILE A 12 5.11 4.00 19.11
N ALA A 13 4.90 3.27 18.01
CA ALA A 13 4.25 3.77 16.81
C ALA A 13 2.83 4.31 17.13
N TRP A 14 2.05 3.56 17.91
CA TRP A 14 0.73 3.99 18.37
C TRP A 14 0.75 5.22 19.25
N ASN A 15 1.68 5.30 20.21
CA ASN A 15 1.82 6.49 21.05
C ASN A 15 2.16 7.73 20.22
N HIS A 16 2.99 7.55 19.18
CA HIS A 16 3.31 8.63 18.25
C HIS A 16 2.09 9.11 17.48
N ALA A 17 1.33 8.19 16.88
CA ALA A 17 0.08 8.51 16.18
C ALA A 17 -0.99 9.14 17.11
N ALA A 18 -1.10 8.65 18.35
CA ALA A 18 -2.06 9.17 19.33
C ALA A 18 -1.65 10.56 19.87
N SER A 19 -0.36 10.87 19.93
CA SER A 19 0.14 12.15 20.44
C SER A 19 -0.22 13.36 19.55
N THR A 20 -0.61 13.10 18.30
CA THR A 20 -1.07 14.13 17.36
C THR A 20 -2.60 14.20 17.25
N ARG A 21 -3.35 13.53 18.13
CA ARG A 21 -4.82 13.66 18.23
C ARG A 21 -5.20 15.04 18.80
N ASN A 22 -5.25 16.05 17.93
CA ASN A 22 -6.37 16.97 17.95
C ASN A 22 -7.37 16.46 16.90
N ASP A 23 -8.67 16.59 17.15
CA ASP A 23 -9.73 15.97 16.34
C ASP A 23 -9.67 16.32 14.84
N GLU A 24 -8.94 17.37 14.46
CA GLU A 24 -8.80 17.87 13.09
C GLU A 24 -7.59 17.29 12.30
N GLU A 25 -6.62 16.61 12.94
CA GLU A 25 -5.35 16.24 12.28
C GLU A 25 -4.82 14.83 12.63
N ARG A 26 -5.69 13.81 12.64
CA ARG A 26 -5.33 12.43 13.05
C ARG A 26 -4.19 11.80 12.24
N TRP A 27 -3.99 12.22 11.00
CA TRP A 27 -2.90 11.77 10.12
C TRP A 27 -1.66 12.66 10.14
N SER A 28 -1.66 13.78 10.88
CA SER A 28 -0.56 14.75 10.83
C SER A 28 0.79 14.17 11.25
N PHE A 29 0.82 13.13 12.09
CA PHE A 29 2.07 12.46 12.43
C PHE A 29 2.78 11.90 11.20
N ALA A 30 2.06 11.36 10.21
CA ALA A 30 2.65 10.79 9.01
C ALA A 30 3.35 11.87 8.18
N PHE A 31 2.67 13.00 7.96
CA PHE A 31 3.21 14.14 7.21
C PHE A 31 4.35 14.88 7.94
N LYS A 32 4.31 14.91 9.28
CA LYS A 32 5.29 15.62 10.11
C LYS A 32 6.51 14.76 10.45
N THR A 33 6.49 13.45 10.20
CA THR A 33 7.60 12.55 10.54
C THR A 33 8.65 12.51 9.41
N PRO A 34 9.89 12.97 9.64
CA PRO A 34 10.93 12.95 8.61
C PRO A 34 11.29 11.53 8.18
N GLY A 35 11.17 11.29 6.86
CA GLY A 35 11.40 9.99 6.24
C GLY A 35 10.17 9.11 6.12
N ALA A 36 8.98 9.60 6.47
CA ALA A 36 7.73 8.93 6.13
C ALA A 36 7.51 8.93 4.61
N VAL A 37 6.98 7.83 4.08
CA VAL A 37 6.68 7.67 2.65
C VAL A 37 5.20 7.28 2.50
N GLY A 38 4.51 7.97 1.59
CA GLY A 38 3.12 7.73 1.24
C GLY A 38 2.98 6.89 -0.02
N TYR A 39 1.95 6.05 -0.02
CA TYR A 39 1.51 5.25 -1.16
C TYR A 39 0.00 5.31 -1.27
N PHE A 40 -0.49 5.18 -2.50
CA PHE A 40 -1.80 4.68 -2.80
C PHE A 40 -1.73 3.15 -2.86
N PHE A 41 -2.70 2.49 -2.23
CA PHE A 41 -2.76 1.03 -2.14
C PHE A 41 -4.10 0.54 -2.64
N CYS A 42 -4.07 -0.39 -3.60
CA CYS A 42 -5.26 -1.09 -4.09
C CYS A 42 -5.22 -2.54 -3.61
N PRO A 43 -6.07 -2.94 -2.65
CA PRO A 43 -6.08 -4.31 -2.12
C PRO A 43 -6.51 -5.32 -3.19
N PHE A 44 -5.85 -6.48 -3.25
CA PHE A 44 -6.26 -7.54 -4.17
C PHE A 44 -7.64 -8.13 -3.83
N SER A 45 -8.14 -7.97 -2.61
CA SER A 45 -9.52 -8.34 -2.27
C SER A 45 -10.56 -7.49 -3.02
N GLU A 46 -10.22 -6.24 -3.34
CA GLU A 46 -11.09 -5.33 -4.11
C GLU A 46 -10.89 -5.50 -5.62
N ILE A 47 -9.84 -6.20 -6.05
CA ILE A 47 -9.48 -6.47 -7.45
C ILE A 47 -9.29 -7.99 -7.63
N ALA A 48 -10.32 -8.75 -7.22
CA ALA A 48 -10.25 -10.20 -7.12
C ALA A 48 -10.41 -10.92 -8.46
N GLU A 49 -11.06 -10.28 -9.44
CA GLU A 49 -11.40 -10.90 -10.73
C GLU A 49 -10.99 -9.99 -11.88
N PHE A 50 -10.44 -10.61 -12.92
CA PHE A 50 -10.22 -9.97 -14.21
C PHE A 50 -11.57 -9.74 -14.86
N ASP A 51 -11.91 -8.48 -15.14
CA ASP A 51 -13.21 -8.07 -15.70
C ASP A 51 -13.22 -8.00 -17.24
N GLY A 52 -12.09 -8.32 -17.87
CA GLY A 52 -11.92 -8.20 -19.32
C GLY A 52 -11.54 -6.80 -19.78
N ASP A 53 -11.44 -5.82 -18.88
CA ASP A 53 -11.11 -4.45 -19.25
C ASP A 53 -9.59 -4.25 -19.34
N LEU A 54 -9.16 -3.86 -20.54
CA LEU A 54 -7.78 -3.52 -20.87
C LEU A 54 -7.65 -2.06 -21.31
N ASP A 55 -8.75 -1.30 -21.38
CA ASP A 55 -8.75 0.03 -22.00
C ASP A 55 -7.92 1.03 -21.19
N GLY A 56 -7.02 1.72 -21.89
CA GLY A 56 -6.09 2.67 -21.30
C GLY A 56 -5.05 2.07 -20.34
N LEU A 57 -4.99 0.73 -20.18
CA LEU A 57 -3.99 0.09 -19.34
C LEU A 57 -2.64 0.03 -20.04
N ASN A 58 -1.58 0.45 -19.33
CA ASN A 58 -0.21 0.38 -19.83
C ASN A 58 0.38 -1.01 -19.56
N LEU A 59 0.03 -1.97 -20.41
CA LEU A 59 0.49 -3.37 -20.33
C LEU A 59 1.65 -3.59 -21.31
N SER A 60 2.63 -4.39 -20.89
CA SER A 60 3.79 -4.79 -21.70
C SER A 60 3.50 -5.93 -22.67
N TRP A 61 2.23 -6.31 -22.80
CA TRP A 61 1.80 -7.44 -23.61
C TRP A 61 1.87 -7.11 -25.09
N GLU A 62 2.26 -8.10 -25.89
CA GLU A 62 2.23 -7.96 -27.34
C GLU A 62 0.77 -7.83 -27.83
N PRO A 63 0.52 -7.07 -28.92
CA PRO A 63 -0.83 -6.86 -29.44
C PRO A 63 -1.59 -8.15 -29.73
N GLU A 64 -0.90 -9.20 -30.23
CA GLU A 64 -1.52 -10.50 -30.48
C GLU A 64 -2.01 -11.16 -29.20
N ARG A 65 -1.28 -10.98 -28.09
CA ARG A 65 -1.67 -11.52 -26.78
C ARG A 65 -2.86 -10.76 -26.19
N VAL A 66 -2.91 -9.43 -26.40
CA VAL A 66 -4.07 -8.61 -26.03
C VAL A 66 -5.32 -9.11 -26.76
N THR A 67 -5.26 -9.31 -28.08
CA THR A 67 -6.41 -9.83 -28.86
C THR A 67 -6.85 -11.22 -28.37
N GLU A 68 -5.93 -12.12 -28.04
CA GLU A 68 -6.27 -13.45 -27.51
C GLU A 68 -7.04 -13.35 -26.18
N ILE A 69 -6.64 -12.43 -25.29
CA ILE A 69 -7.30 -12.21 -24.00
C ILE A 69 -8.68 -11.56 -24.21
N GLU A 70 -8.80 -10.57 -25.11
CA GLU A 70 -10.08 -9.96 -25.49
C GLU A 70 -11.07 -10.97 -26.08
N ASP A 71 -10.57 -11.98 -26.80
CA ASP A 71 -11.35 -13.10 -27.33
C ASP A 71 -11.70 -14.18 -26.27
N GLY A 72 -11.31 -13.98 -25.00
CA GLY A 72 -11.62 -14.85 -23.87
C GLY A 72 -10.50 -15.79 -23.42
N GLY A 73 -9.26 -15.51 -23.81
CA GLY A 73 -8.07 -16.22 -23.32
C GLY A 73 -7.80 -15.95 -21.84
N ASP A 74 -7.42 -17.00 -21.11
CA ASP A 74 -7.05 -16.88 -19.70
C ASP A 74 -5.72 -16.13 -19.51
N LEU A 75 -5.63 -15.34 -18.44
CA LEU A 75 -4.38 -14.71 -18.02
C LEU A 75 -3.50 -15.71 -17.28
N THR A 76 -2.20 -15.66 -17.55
CA THR A 76 -1.19 -16.28 -16.69
C THR A 76 -1.11 -15.53 -15.34
N PRO A 77 -0.54 -16.14 -14.28
CA PRO A 77 -0.35 -15.46 -13.01
C PRO A 77 0.45 -14.15 -13.11
N GLU A 78 1.46 -14.12 -13.99
CA GLU A 78 2.30 -12.95 -14.24
C GLU A 78 1.51 -11.83 -14.93
N GLU A 79 0.75 -12.17 -15.98
CA GLU A 79 -0.15 -11.23 -16.66
C GLU A 79 -1.21 -10.71 -15.69
N PHE A 80 -1.84 -11.56 -14.90
CA PHE A 80 -2.82 -11.13 -13.90
C PHE A 80 -2.21 -10.19 -12.84
N ALA A 81 -0.95 -10.39 -12.46
CA ALA A 81 -0.24 -9.48 -11.56
C ALA A 81 0.13 -8.14 -12.23
N GLU A 82 0.42 -8.15 -13.53
CA GLU A 82 0.64 -6.93 -14.31
C GLU A 82 -0.64 -6.12 -14.51
N TRP A 83 -1.71 -6.78 -14.94
CA TRP A 83 -3.03 -6.17 -15.09
C TRP A 83 -3.50 -5.52 -13.79
N ARG A 84 -3.41 -6.22 -12.65
CA ARG A 84 -3.79 -5.64 -11.34
C ARG A 84 -3.00 -4.37 -10.98
N ARG A 85 -1.72 -4.30 -11.38
CA ARG A 85 -0.89 -3.11 -11.15
C ARG A 85 -1.33 -1.96 -12.05
N ALA A 86 -1.47 -2.21 -13.35
CA ALA A 86 -1.92 -1.19 -14.31
C ALA A 86 -3.33 -0.67 -13.98
N TYR A 87 -4.24 -1.58 -13.61
CA TYR A 87 -5.58 -1.24 -13.17
C TYR A 87 -5.55 -0.34 -11.92
N CYS A 88 -4.77 -0.71 -10.90
CA CYS A 88 -4.59 0.14 -9.72
C CYS A 88 -4.06 1.53 -10.09
N ASP A 89 -3.07 1.62 -10.97
CA ASP A 89 -2.51 2.90 -11.41
C ASP A 89 -3.57 3.81 -12.05
N GLN A 90 -4.45 3.23 -12.88
CA GLN A 90 -5.58 3.91 -13.50
C GLN A 90 -6.62 4.34 -12.48
N GLN A 91 -6.99 3.46 -11.53
CA GLN A 91 -7.93 3.82 -10.46
C GLN A 91 -7.41 5.00 -9.64
N VAL A 92 -6.09 5.04 -9.34
CA VAL A 92 -5.47 6.15 -8.61
C VAL A 92 -5.62 7.46 -9.36
N GLU A 93 -5.46 7.44 -10.68
CA GLU A 93 -5.63 8.62 -11.52
C GLU A 93 -7.09 9.06 -11.62
N ALA A 94 -8.02 8.10 -11.58
CA ALA A 94 -9.46 8.35 -11.54
C ALA A 94 -9.94 8.81 -10.15
N GLY A 95 -9.15 8.63 -9.09
CA GLY A 95 -9.51 8.95 -7.72
C GLY A 95 -10.60 8.03 -7.15
N ALA A 96 -10.54 6.74 -7.47
CA ALA A 96 -11.55 5.78 -7.03
C ALA A 96 -11.56 5.56 -5.51
N ASP A 97 -12.76 5.34 -4.94
CA ASP A 97 -12.96 5.14 -3.49
C ASP A 97 -12.33 3.83 -2.95
N SER A 98 -12.03 2.88 -3.83
CA SER A 98 -11.41 1.58 -3.49
C SER A 98 -9.91 1.69 -3.17
N ILE A 99 -9.34 2.90 -3.19
CA ILE A 99 -7.92 3.16 -3.03
C ILE A 99 -7.65 3.70 -1.65
N TRP A 100 -6.74 3.05 -0.95
CA TRP A 100 -6.41 3.42 0.42
C TRP A 100 -5.06 4.13 0.46
N PRO A 101 -4.98 5.33 1.06
CA PRO A 101 -3.71 5.89 1.45
C PRO A 101 -3.02 4.97 2.47
N VAL A 102 -1.74 4.69 2.26
CA VAL A 102 -0.87 3.94 3.18
C VAL A 102 0.40 4.74 3.43
N TRP A 103 0.82 4.77 4.69
CA TRP A 103 2.03 5.44 5.12
C TRP A 103 3.00 4.46 5.74
N ILE A 104 4.25 4.51 5.30
CA ILE A 104 5.38 3.83 5.95
C ILE A 104 6.12 4.89 6.77
N VAL A 105 6.06 4.78 8.10
CA VAL A 105 6.54 5.81 9.03
C VAL A 105 7.72 5.27 9.83
N PRO A 106 8.88 5.94 9.84
CA PRO A 106 10.03 5.49 10.63
C PRO A 106 9.78 5.66 12.12
N ILE A 107 10.02 4.60 12.88
CA ILE A 107 10.07 4.61 14.34
C ILE A 107 11.49 4.97 14.76
N ARG A 108 11.63 6.01 15.59
CA ARG A 108 12.94 6.48 16.05
C ARG A 108 13.17 6.19 17.52
N LEU A 109 14.35 5.66 17.84
CA LEU A 109 14.86 5.48 19.19
C LEU A 109 16.19 6.23 19.28
N GLU A 110 16.32 7.11 20.28
CA GLU A 110 17.55 7.88 20.51
C GLU A 110 18.04 8.66 19.27
N GLY A 111 17.09 9.11 18.43
CA GLY A 111 17.35 9.86 17.19
C GLY A 111 17.67 9.00 15.96
N GLN A 112 17.86 7.69 16.12
CA GLN A 112 18.12 6.76 15.00
C GLN A 112 16.83 6.06 14.56
N ILE A 113 16.73 5.69 13.28
CA ILE A 113 15.64 4.81 12.84
C ILE A 113 15.90 3.44 13.44
N ALA A 114 14.96 2.96 14.25
CA ALA A 114 14.96 1.60 14.74
C ALA A 114 14.28 0.68 13.72
N ASP A 115 13.08 1.07 13.27
CA ASP A 115 12.18 0.24 12.45
C ASP A 115 11.19 1.14 11.68
N TYR A 116 10.28 0.53 10.92
CA TYR A 116 9.24 1.21 10.15
C TYR A 116 7.86 0.63 10.47
N ALA A 117 6.87 1.48 10.70
CA ALA A 117 5.47 1.09 10.90
C ALA A 117 4.63 1.43 9.67
N THR A 118 3.73 0.54 9.26
CA THR A 118 2.73 0.85 8.23
C THR A 118 1.43 1.31 8.87
N PHE A 119 0.82 2.35 8.33
CA PHE A 119 -0.50 2.84 8.71
C PHE A 119 -1.40 2.88 7.48
N LEU A 120 -2.57 2.24 7.55
CA LEU A 120 -3.56 2.19 6.48
C LEU A 120 -4.75 3.09 6.78
N SER A 121 -5.31 3.70 5.74
CA SER A 121 -6.49 4.56 5.79
C SER A 121 -7.75 3.85 5.30
N GLN A 122 -8.02 2.65 5.83
CA GLN A 122 -9.28 1.93 5.58
C GLN A 122 -10.50 2.60 6.20
N GLN A 123 -10.28 3.46 7.21
CA GLN A 123 -11.29 4.17 7.98
C GLN A 123 -10.79 5.61 8.26
N GLU A 124 -11.61 6.44 8.91
CA GLU A 124 -11.20 7.78 9.36
C GLU A 124 -9.98 7.73 10.29
N ASP A 125 -9.80 6.64 11.03
CA ASP A 125 -8.69 6.43 11.95
C ASP A 125 -7.54 5.62 11.31
N PRO A 126 -6.28 6.03 11.52
CA PRO A 126 -5.12 5.27 11.06
C PRO A 126 -5.06 3.91 11.75
N SER A 127 -5.02 2.83 10.98
CA SER A 127 -4.84 1.47 11.51
C SER A 127 -3.39 1.00 11.30
N LEU A 128 -2.75 0.52 12.36
CA LEU A 128 -1.41 -0.08 12.27
C LEU A 128 -1.46 -1.40 11.48
N GLY A 129 -0.74 -1.44 10.36
CA GLY A 129 -0.63 -2.61 9.48
C GLY A 129 0.55 -3.53 9.78
N GLY A 130 1.51 -3.08 10.60
CA GLY A 130 2.67 -3.88 11.01
C GLY A 130 3.91 -3.03 11.27
N VAL A 131 4.97 -3.70 11.73
CA VAL A 131 6.29 -3.11 11.98
C VAL A 131 7.35 -3.98 11.29
N TYR A 132 8.27 -3.32 10.60
CA TYR A 132 9.24 -3.93 9.69
C TYR A 132 10.62 -3.34 9.90
N ASP A 133 11.65 -4.15 9.66
CA ASP A 133 13.04 -3.74 9.86
C ASP A 133 13.45 -2.68 8.80
N THR A 134 12.87 -2.74 7.59
CA THR A 134 13.14 -1.79 6.49
C THR A 134 11.89 -1.38 5.72
N ILE A 135 12.00 -0.32 4.90
CA ILE A 135 10.94 0.12 3.99
C ILE A 135 10.64 -0.97 2.95
N GLU A 136 11.68 -1.58 2.37
CA GLU A 136 11.53 -2.61 1.33
C GLU A 136 10.78 -3.84 1.85
N GLN A 137 10.98 -4.19 3.13
CA GLN A 137 10.21 -5.26 3.76
C GLN A 137 8.73 -4.88 3.92
N ALA A 138 8.44 -3.64 4.33
CA ALA A 138 7.07 -3.14 4.42
C ALA A 138 6.38 -3.09 3.05
N GLU A 139 7.07 -2.58 2.02
CA GLU A 139 6.59 -2.55 0.63
C GLU A 139 6.32 -3.95 0.12
N LYS A 140 7.21 -4.92 0.39
CA LYS A 140 7.02 -6.30 -0.03
C LYS A 140 5.74 -6.91 0.56
N VAL A 141 5.52 -6.74 1.87
CA VAL A 141 4.33 -7.29 2.55
C VAL A 141 3.05 -6.63 2.05
N LEU A 142 3.08 -5.34 1.76
CA LEU A 142 1.96 -4.64 1.12
C LEU A 142 1.74 -5.15 -0.32
N SER A 143 2.80 -5.38 -1.09
CA SER A 143 2.73 -5.87 -2.47
C SER A 143 2.20 -7.30 -2.59
N GLU A 144 2.30 -8.09 -1.52
CA GLU A 144 1.65 -9.42 -1.41
C GLU A 144 0.13 -9.31 -1.23
N GLN A 145 -0.36 -8.18 -0.72
CA GLN A 145 -1.77 -7.93 -0.39
C GLN A 145 -2.48 -7.07 -1.43
N GLY A 146 -1.75 -6.30 -2.23
CA GLY A 146 -2.31 -5.35 -3.19
C GLY A 146 -1.25 -4.68 -4.05
N ALA A 147 -1.69 -3.84 -4.97
CA ALA A 147 -0.80 -3.00 -5.77
C ALA A 147 -0.48 -1.69 -5.04
N LEU A 148 0.76 -1.20 -5.20
CA LEU A 148 1.25 0.04 -4.61
C LEU A 148 1.63 1.04 -5.71
N LYS A 149 1.14 2.27 -5.60
CA LYS A 149 1.59 3.43 -6.37
C LYS A 149 2.08 4.50 -5.40
N ARG A 150 3.31 5.00 -5.60
CA ARG A 150 3.86 6.03 -4.72
C ARG A 150 3.06 7.34 -4.87
N SER A 151 2.74 7.99 -3.74
CA SER A 151 1.99 9.26 -3.70
C SER A 151 2.86 10.48 -3.98
#